data_AF-A0A024GX01-F1
#
_entry.id   AF-A0A024GX01-F1
#
_cell.length_a   1.000
_cell.length_b   1.000
_cell.length_c   1.000
_cell.angle_alpha   90.00
_cell.angle_beta   90.00
_cell.angle_gamma   90.00
#
_symmetry.space_group_name_H-M   'P 1'
#
loop_
_entity.id
_entity.type
_entity.pdbx_description
1 polymer ?
#
loop_
_entity_poly.entity_id
_entity_poly.type
_entity_poly.pdbx_seq_one_letter_code
_entity_poly.pdbx_strand_id
1 'polypeptide(L)'
;MNPAGGHTGIDFACPIGTPIYAPADGVIDFEGWVTDPTGASNRWWLTDGAGIALVLNSGANAPDFIVGHLNATLVNKGQSVRKGDLIAYSGNTGKWTTGPHVHFETCPPGYNLHTNTYGRVNPDIYCDHYKGDEITLQPAGSVSGGNATRKVTTEGANVRTAPWTNAPKAPGYEDGLALNAVIAVIGYAKGEQVTPGNDAWYKTISGFYVWSNAAEDNIDGLKYLGEIPRPADPAPAPTPAPAPTPATDPAPAPVYTFSAALPMVTEVRPAAEGKFERGNIPNPPSGLVVHQFIAGETRFDVHLDSVIRTFTEGDRVASAHFGVEGKRVVQFVDLKDRAYHAGPNGNDKWSIEVYGGMDAETLATVALLIHEIQKLAGRPLELFRHRQIMATQCGDDVPLDAIKAAVADLANPATPSTPDVAEPVAPSPVPGVTAEEKEAIVREFMEKLIDEVLDATK
;
A
#
# COMPACT_ATOMS: atom_id res chain seq x y z
N MET A 1 19.15 25.24 12.43
CA MET A 1 18.18 26.35 12.55
C MET A 1 18.61 27.53 11.70
N ASN A 2 17.76 27.99 10.78
CA ASN A 2 17.93 29.23 10.03
C ASN A 2 16.72 30.16 10.25
N PRO A 3 16.77 31.05 11.23
CA PRO A 3 15.64 31.92 11.56
C PRO A 3 15.32 32.96 10.46
N ALA A 4 16.27 33.30 9.58
CA ALA A 4 16.03 34.22 8.47
C ALA A 4 15.28 33.56 7.29
N GLY A 5 15.27 32.22 7.23
CA GLY A 5 14.56 31.42 6.22
C GLY A 5 13.26 30.79 6.72
N GLY A 6 12.82 31.08 7.95
CA GLY A 6 11.61 30.51 8.53
C GLY A 6 11.75 29.07 9.04
N HIS A 7 12.98 28.58 9.26
CA HIS A 7 13.24 27.21 9.71
C HIS A 7 13.79 27.18 11.15
N THR A 8 12.92 26.89 12.11
CA THR A 8 13.18 26.97 13.56
C THR A 8 13.38 25.61 14.23
N GLY A 9 13.54 24.54 13.44
CA GLY A 9 13.71 23.17 13.91
C GLY A 9 14.80 22.39 13.16
N ILE A 10 14.63 21.06 13.14
CA ILE A 10 15.40 20.08 12.36
C ILE A 10 14.42 19.32 11.47
N ASP A 11 14.81 19.05 10.23
CA ASP A 11 14.05 18.21 9.31
C ASP A 11 14.66 16.82 9.19
N PHE A 12 13.83 15.80 9.28
CA PHE A 12 14.18 14.41 9.05
C PHE A 12 13.49 13.91 7.78
N ALA A 13 14.25 13.77 6.69
CA ALA A 13 13.75 13.19 5.45
C ALA A 13 13.29 11.75 5.70
N CYS A 14 12.02 11.47 5.43
CA CYS A 14 11.43 10.14 5.62
C CYS A 14 10.16 9.98 4.76
N PRO A 15 9.83 8.75 4.30
CA PRO A 15 8.60 8.49 3.56
C PRO A 15 7.35 8.89 4.36
N ILE A 16 6.27 9.29 3.67
CA ILE A 16 4.95 9.49 4.29
C ILE A 16 4.52 8.20 5.00
N GLY A 17 4.02 8.29 6.23
CA GLY A 17 3.63 7.11 7.01
C GLY A 17 4.72 6.58 7.96
N THR A 18 5.88 7.23 8.03
CA THR A 18 6.92 6.85 9.01
C THR A 18 6.41 7.10 10.42
N PRO A 19 6.49 6.10 11.34
CA PRO A 19 6.00 6.24 12.70
C PRO A 19 6.80 7.28 13.49
N ILE A 20 6.09 8.16 14.19
CA ILE A 20 6.67 9.18 15.07
C ILE A 20 6.25 8.86 16.50
N TYR A 21 7.25 8.76 17.38
CA TYR A 21 7.05 8.41 18.78
C TYR A 21 7.26 9.62 19.70
N ALA A 22 6.57 9.63 20.84
CA ALA A 22 6.69 10.70 21.82
C ALA A 22 8.14 10.78 22.37
N PRO A 23 8.81 11.94 22.28
CA PRO A 23 10.19 12.10 22.76
C PRO A 23 10.30 12.15 24.29
N ALA A 24 9.19 12.45 24.99
CA ALA A 24 9.09 12.54 26.43
C ALA A 24 7.68 12.15 26.92
N ASP A 25 7.55 11.96 28.23
CA ASP A 25 6.25 11.90 28.87
C ASP A 25 5.60 13.30 28.84
N GLY A 26 4.28 13.37 28.63
CA GLY A 26 3.61 14.66 28.59
C GLY A 26 2.13 14.57 28.22
N VAL A 27 1.56 15.74 27.89
CA VAL A 27 0.18 15.90 27.44
C VAL A 27 0.17 16.59 26.09
N ILE A 28 -0.63 16.09 25.16
CA ILE A 28 -0.81 16.71 23.84
C ILE A 28 -1.56 18.03 24.01
N ASP A 29 -0.90 19.14 23.70
CA ASP A 29 -1.44 20.48 23.90
C ASP A 29 -2.10 21.03 22.61
N PHE A 30 -1.67 20.50 21.47
CA PHE A 30 -2.27 20.74 20.16
C PHE A 30 -2.06 19.53 19.24
N GLU A 31 -3.05 19.26 18.41
CA GLU A 31 -2.96 18.34 17.29
C GLU A 31 -3.93 18.80 16.18
N GLY A 32 -3.55 18.62 14.92
CA GLY A 32 -4.39 18.93 13.77
C GLY A 32 -3.82 19.99 12.83
N TRP A 33 -4.66 20.50 11.92
CA TRP A 33 -4.26 21.48 10.91
C TRP A 33 -3.97 22.85 11.52
N VAL A 34 -2.78 23.37 11.23
CA VAL A 34 -2.41 24.74 11.57
C VAL A 34 -3.08 25.70 10.60
N THR A 35 -4.16 26.34 11.05
CA THR A 35 -5.03 27.20 10.22
C THR A 35 -5.04 28.67 10.66
N ASP A 36 -4.62 28.96 11.90
CA ASP A 36 -4.60 30.30 12.48
C ASP A 36 -3.22 30.59 13.08
N PRO A 37 -2.38 31.44 12.48
CA PRO A 37 -1.01 31.69 12.97
C PRO A 37 -0.91 32.60 14.21
N THR A 38 -2.00 33.27 14.63
CA THR A 38 -1.96 34.27 15.72
C THR A 38 -3.08 34.13 16.76
N GLY A 39 -3.90 33.08 16.67
CA GLY A 39 -5.01 32.82 17.59
C GLY A 39 -4.66 32.07 18.88
N ALA A 40 -5.58 32.11 19.85
CA ALA A 40 -5.44 31.44 21.14
C ALA A 40 -5.29 29.90 21.05
N SER A 41 -5.76 29.30 19.95
CA SER A 41 -5.60 27.88 19.62
C SER A 41 -4.21 27.52 19.09
N ASN A 42 -3.40 28.51 18.71
CA ASN A 42 -2.05 28.35 18.19
C ASN A 42 -1.09 29.34 18.84
N ARG A 43 -0.93 29.19 20.15
CA ARG A 43 -0.02 30.03 20.95
C ARG A 43 1.46 29.80 20.60
N TRP A 44 1.81 28.80 19.79
CA TRP A 44 3.20 28.50 19.41
C TRP A 44 3.65 29.21 18.14
N TRP A 45 2.87 30.14 17.59
CA TRP A 45 3.25 30.88 16.36
C TRP A 45 3.53 29.96 15.16
N LEU A 46 2.84 28.80 15.09
CA LEU A 46 2.95 27.92 13.93
C LEU A 46 2.25 28.58 12.74
N THR A 47 2.77 28.41 11.53
CA THR A 47 2.13 28.92 10.31
C THR A 47 1.51 27.78 9.51
N ASP A 48 0.77 28.12 8.45
CA ASP A 48 0.27 27.14 7.47
C ASP A 48 1.40 26.30 6.83
N GLY A 49 2.64 26.77 6.92
CA GLY A 49 3.85 26.00 6.60
C GLY A 49 3.97 24.70 7.39
N ALA A 50 3.45 24.62 8.61
CA ALA A 50 3.52 23.41 9.43
C ALA A 50 2.60 22.28 8.93
N GLY A 51 1.48 22.61 8.27
CA GLY A 51 0.49 21.63 7.83
C GLY A 51 -0.26 21.01 9.01
N ILE A 52 -0.37 19.68 9.03
CA ILE A 52 -0.82 18.97 10.24
C ILE A 52 0.36 18.92 11.21
N ALA A 53 0.13 19.38 12.44
CA ALA A 53 1.15 19.43 13.49
C ALA A 53 0.64 18.84 14.79
N LEU A 54 1.56 18.52 15.69
CA LEU A 54 1.29 18.09 17.05
C LEU A 54 2.28 18.77 18.00
N VAL A 55 1.77 19.23 19.14
CA VAL A 55 2.56 19.84 20.21
C VAL A 55 2.41 19.02 21.48
N LEU A 56 3.54 18.55 22.00
CA LEU A 56 3.64 17.81 23.25
C LEU A 56 4.16 18.74 24.35
N ASN A 57 3.37 18.90 25.40
CA ASN A 57 3.75 19.62 26.60
C ASN A 57 4.28 18.64 27.65
N SER A 58 5.56 18.75 27.98
CA SER A 58 6.23 17.81 28.89
C SER A 58 6.24 18.30 30.35
N GLY A 59 5.58 19.42 30.64
CA GLY A 59 5.47 20.04 31.96
C GLY A 59 6.42 21.21 32.20
N ALA A 60 6.17 21.98 33.26
CA ALA A 60 6.78 23.31 33.48
C ALA A 60 8.32 23.35 33.58
N ASN A 61 8.96 22.23 33.93
CA ASN A 61 10.42 22.13 34.07
C ASN A 61 11.07 21.29 32.95
N ALA A 62 10.32 20.96 31.90
CA ALA A 62 10.76 20.17 30.76
C ALA A 62 10.47 20.91 29.45
N PRO A 63 11.18 20.59 28.36
CA PRO A 63 10.92 21.21 27.07
C PRO A 63 9.59 20.73 26.46
N ASP A 64 8.95 21.61 25.70
CA ASP A 64 7.85 21.25 24.80
C ASP A 64 8.41 20.85 23.43
N PHE A 65 7.72 19.91 22.77
CA PHE A 65 8.13 19.38 21.47
C PHE A 65 7.06 19.62 20.42
N ILE A 66 7.49 20.00 19.22
CA ILE A 66 6.59 20.27 18.09
C ILE A 66 7.01 19.37 16.94
N VAL A 67 6.05 18.67 16.35
CA VAL A 67 6.23 17.92 15.11
C VAL A 67 5.28 18.45 14.04
N GLY A 68 5.77 18.62 12.81
CA GLY A 68 5.01 19.16 11.69
C GLY A 68 5.08 18.28 10.44
N HIS A 69 4.30 18.68 9.44
CA HIS A 69 4.14 18.04 8.13
C HIS A 69 3.52 16.65 8.19
N LEU A 70 2.74 16.38 9.23
CA LEU A 70 2.20 15.04 9.50
C LEU A 70 1.14 14.65 8.46
N ASN A 71 0.99 13.34 8.21
CA ASN A 71 -0.13 12.82 7.42
C ASN A 71 -1.32 12.45 8.33
N ALA A 72 -1.04 12.05 9.57
CA ALA A 72 -2.03 11.74 10.59
C ALA A 72 -1.47 11.91 12.00
N THR A 73 -2.33 12.35 12.92
CA THR A 73 -2.13 12.29 14.38
C THR A 73 -2.90 11.07 14.91
N LEU A 74 -2.34 10.34 15.88
CA LEU A 74 -2.97 9.16 16.50
C LEU A 74 -3.43 9.43 17.94
N VAL A 75 -3.31 10.68 18.37
CA VAL A 75 -3.57 11.14 19.72
C VAL A 75 -4.35 12.45 19.65
N ASN A 76 -5.16 12.70 20.68
CA ASN A 76 -6.02 13.87 20.75
C ASN A 76 -5.46 14.92 21.72
N LYS A 77 -5.81 16.19 21.52
CA LYS A 77 -5.52 17.25 22.51
C LYS A 77 -6.05 16.86 23.89
N GLY A 78 -5.23 17.04 24.93
CA GLY A 78 -5.50 16.68 26.32
C GLY A 78 -5.11 15.24 26.67
N GLN A 79 -4.72 14.41 25.69
CA GLN A 79 -4.28 13.05 25.95
C GLN A 79 -2.88 13.03 26.59
N SER A 80 -2.73 12.25 27.66
CA SER A 80 -1.42 11.95 28.24
C SER A 80 -0.74 10.85 27.44
N VAL A 81 0.55 11.02 27.18
CA VAL A 81 1.41 10.05 26.47
C VAL A 81 2.69 9.82 27.27
N ARG A 82 3.28 8.64 27.09
CA ARG A 82 4.61 8.29 27.61
C ARG A 82 5.64 8.35 26.51
N LYS A 83 6.88 8.61 26.87
CA LYS A 83 8.02 8.51 25.96
C LYS A 83 7.99 7.15 25.26
N GLY A 84 8.09 7.16 23.94
CA GLY A 84 8.04 5.97 23.11
C GLY A 84 6.65 5.54 22.66
N ASP A 85 5.57 6.23 23.09
CA ASP A 85 4.23 5.99 22.53
C ASP A 85 4.18 6.47 21.08
N LEU A 86 3.51 5.71 20.22
CA LEU A 86 3.28 6.12 18.83
C LEU A 86 2.23 7.23 18.80
N ILE A 87 2.59 8.40 18.29
CA ILE A 87 1.74 9.61 18.37
C ILE A 87 1.30 10.16 17.00
N ALA A 88 2.04 9.86 15.94
CA ALA A 88 1.74 10.37 14.60
C ALA A 88 2.44 9.57 13.50
N TYR A 89 2.07 9.89 12.26
CA TYR A 89 2.78 9.46 11.06
C TYR A 89 3.29 10.67 10.27
N SER A 90 4.54 10.59 9.79
CA SER A 90 5.13 11.60 8.90
C SER A 90 4.30 11.82 7.64
N GLY A 91 4.47 12.96 7.00
CA GLY A 91 3.70 13.31 5.81
C GLY A 91 4.40 14.32 4.92
N ASN A 92 3.59 15.12 4.23
CA ASN A 92 4.01 16.19 3.34
C ASN A 92 2.91 17.27 3.27
N THR A 93 2.34 17.63 4.42
CA THR A 93 1.12 18.47 4.50
C THR A 93 1.41 19.95 4.71
N GLY A 94 2.66 20.34 4.91
CA GLY A 94 3.05 21.73 5.07
C GLY A 94 2.94 22.49 3.75
N LYS A 95 2.46 23.73 3.78
CA LYS A 95 2.19 24.48 2.56
C LYS A 95 3.41 24.64 1.65
N TRP A 96 4.60 24.76 2.23
CA TRP A 96 5.88 24.98 1.53
C TRP A 96 6.80 23.76 1.55
N THR A 97 6.28 22.57 1.86
CA THR A 97 7.07 21.34 1.83
C THR A 97 7.27 20.87 0.39
N THR A 98 8.51 20.53 0.04
CA THR A 98 8.89 20.13 -1.32
C THR A 98 9.00 18.61 -1.49
N GLY A 99 8.94 17.85 -0.40
CA GLY A 99 8.96 16.40 -0.38
C GLY A 99 8.73 15.83 1.03
N PRO A 100 8.47 14.53 1.18
CA PRO A 100 8.18 13.92 2.48
C PRO A 100 9.31 14.05 3.50
N HIS A 101 8.99 14.58 4.69
CA HIS A 101 9.88 14.69 5.84
C HIS A 101 9.08 14.98 7.12
N VAL A 102 9.73 14.88 8.28
CA VAL A 102 9.21 15.38 9.56
C VAL A 102 9.97 16.63 9.94
N HIS A 103 9.25 17.70 10.29
CA HIS A 103 9.81 18.87 10.94
C HIS A 103 9.72 18.71 12.46
N PHE A 104 10.81 18.95 13.19
CA PHE A 104 10.89 18.77 14.64
C PHE A 104 11.47 20.00 15.33
N GLU A 105 10.75 20.56 16.30
CA GLU A 105 11.19 21.70 17.09
C GLU A 105 11.17 21.42 18.59
N THR A 106 12.00 22.16 19.34
CA THR A 106 12.03 22.12 20.80
C THR A 106 11.91 23.53 21.37
N CYS A 107 11.05 23.68 22.37
CA CYS A 107 10.89 24.90 23.15
C CYS A 107 11.35 24.63 24.60
N PRO A 108 12.40 25.30 25.11
CA PRO A 108 12.96 25.05 26.43
C PRO A 108 12.02 25.50 27.56
N PRO A 109 12.17 24.99 28.80
CA PRO A 109 11.38 25.47 29.95
C PRO A 109 11.43 27.00 30.08
N GLY A 110 10.26 27.65 30.16
CA GLY A 110 10.16 29.11 30.26
C GLY A 110 10.43 29.89 28.96
N TYR A 111 10.31 29.23 27.80
CA TYR A 111 10.52 29.85 26.49
C TYR A 111 9.70 31.14 26.29
N ASN A 112 10.32 32.13 25.62
CA ASN A 112 9.66 33.38 25.23
C ASN A 112 9.41 33.38 23.72
N LEU A 113 8.14 33.43 23.32
CA LEU A 113 7.70 33.40 21.92
C LEU A 113 7.99 34.70 21.14
N HIS A 114 8.38 35.79 21.82
CA HIS A 114 8.70 37.08 21.20
C HIS A 114 10.20 37.23 20.89
N THR A 115 10.93 36.12 20.76
CA THR A 115 12.31 36.11 20.27
C THR A 115 12.34 35.87 18.75
N ASN A 116 13.49 36.12 18.13
CA ASN A 116 13.67 35.87 16.68
C ASN A 116 13.54 34.39 16.27
N THR A 117 13.52 33.46 17.22
CA THR A 117 13.27 32.02 17.00
C THR A 117 11.91 31.57 17.53
N TYR A 118 11.04 32.50 17.90
CA TYR A 118 9.74 32.21 18.53
C TYR A 118 9.87 31.23 19.72
N GLY A 119 10.90 31.41 20.53
CA GLY A 119 11.17 30.55 21.68
C GLY A 119 11.81 29.18 21.37
N ARG A 120 12.07 28.82 20.10
CA ARG A 120 12.74 27.56 19.74
C ARG A 120 14.23 27.60 20.02
N VAL A 121 14.77 26.44 20.33
CA VAL A 121 16.21 26.14 20.46
C VAL A 121 16.58 24.92 19.63
N ASN A 122 17.88 24.66 19.45
CA ASN A 122 18.33 23.49 18.73
C ASN A 122 17.87 22.22 19.48
N PRO A 123 17.09 21.32 18.85
CA PRO A 123 16.65 20.09 19.50
C PRO A 123 17.78 19.24 20.10
N ASP A 124 18.99 19.28 19.52
CA ASP A 124 20.19 18.57 20.02
C ASP A 124 20.58 18.91 21.46
N ILE A 125 20.08 20.03 22.00
CA ILE A 125 20.36 20.45 23.39
C ILE A 125 19.55 19.62 24.40
N TYR A 126 18.35 19.19 24.01
CA TYR A 126 17.40 18.48 24.88
C TYR A 126 17.19 17.02 24.47
N CYS A 127 17.54 16.69 23.23
CA CYS A 127 17.41 15.36 22.69
C CYS A 127 18.80 14.76 22.53
N ASP A 128 19.05 13.65 23.21
CA ASP A 128 20.16 12.80 22.84
C ASP A 128 19.84 12.22 21.46
N HIS A 129 20.69 12.49 20.46
CA HIS A 129 20.72 11.64 19.28
C HIS A 129 20.95 10.21 19.75
N TYR A 130 20.06 9.30 19.36
CA TYR A 130 20.28 7.89 19.59
C TYR A 130 21.60 7.53 18.88
N LYS A 131 22.69 7.36 19.64
CA LYS A 131 24.05 7.16 19.09
C LYS A 131 24.25 5.81 18.40
N GLY A 132 23.21 4.99 18.32
CA GLY A 132 23.11 3.96 17.30
C GLY A 132 22.69 4.63 16.01
N ASP A 133 23.66 4.92 15.15
CA ASP A 133 23.50 5.47 13.79
C ASP A 133 23.41 7.01 13.71
N GLU A 134 24.43 7.73 14.18
CA GLU A 134 24.63 9.14 13.77
C GLU A 134 24.86 9.20 12.25
N ILE A 135 23.81 9.59 11.50
CA ILE A 135 23.90 9.99 10.10
C ILE A 135 24.66 11.32 10.06
N THR A 136 25.96 11.27 9.85
CA THR A 136 26.68 12.45 9.37
C THR A 136 26.42 12.56 7.87
N LEU A 137 25.53 13.47 7.47
CA LEU A 137 25.44 13.90 6.07
C LEU A 137 26.76 14.60 5.71
N GLN A 138 27.70 13.88 5.11
CA GLN A 138 28.81 14.51 4.40
C GLN A 138 28.49 14.61 2.90
N PRO A 139 28.76 15.76 2.25
CA PRO A 139 28.71 15.87 0.81
C PRO A 139 29.69 14.88 0.17
N ALA A 140 29.36 14.41 -1.03
CA ALA A 140 30.15 13.41 -1.75
C ALA A 140 31.65 13.79 -1.83
N GLY A 141 32.48 12.93 -1.21
CA GLY A 141 33.93 12.90 -1.37
C GLY A 141 34.74 13.33 -0.15
N SER A 142 34.98 12.40 0.78
CA SER A 142 36.23 12.22 1.58
C SER A 142 36.03 11.07 2.60
N VAL A 143 37.06 10.25 2.82
CA VAL A 143 36.99 8.90 3.42
C VAL A 143 37.61 8.84 4.83
N SER A 144 37.09 8.03 5.76
CA SER A 144 37.87 7.04 6.57
C SER A 144 37.01 6.30 7.61
N GLY A 145 37.05 4.95 7.58
CA GLY A 145 36.27 4.05 8.46
C GLY A 145 35.09 3.36 7.74
N GLY A 146 35.36 2.79 6.56
CA GLY A 146 34.40 2.61 5.48
C GLY A 146 33.25 1.64 5.74
N ASN A 147 32.04 2.11 5.47
CA ASN A 147 30.90 1.24 5.16
C ASN A 147 31.34 0.28 4.04
N ALA A 148 31.49 -1.00 4.36
CA ALA A 148 31.69 -2.01 3.35
C ALA A 148 30.47 -2.02 2.42
N THR A 149 30.67 -2.37 1.16
CA THR A 149 29.56 -2.45 0.20
C THR A 149 29.33 -3.88 -0.22
N ARG A 150 28.08 -4.20 -0.56
CA ARG A 150 27.72 -5.47 -1.19
C ARG A 150 26.95 -5.19 -2.46
N LYS A 151 27.28 -5.91 -3.52
CA LYS A 151 26.53 -5.81 -4.76
C LYS A 151 25.34 -6.77 -4.71
N VAL A 152 24.17 -6.27 -5.04
CA VAL A 152 22.95 -7.07 -5.16
C VAL A 152 23.05 -7.98 -6.38
N THR A 153 22.84 -9.27 -6.17
CA THR A 153 22.98 -10.34 -7.19
C THR A 153 21.63 -10.89 -7.63
N THR A 154 20.55 -10.50 -6.94
CA THR A 154 19.16 -10.91 -7.23
C THR A 154 18.28 -9.69 -7.44
N GLU A 155 17.57 -9.61 -8.57
CA GLU A 155 16.59 -8.54 -8.84
C GLU A 155 15.43 -8.61 -7.83
N GLY A 156 15.01 -7.47 -7.30
CA GLY A 156 13.97 -7.40 -6.27
C GLY A 156 14.41 -7.97 -4.91
N ALA A 157 15.71 -7.94 -4.62
CA ALA A 157 16.23 -8.43 -3.34
C ALA A 157 15.52 -7.73 -2.18
N ASN A 158 14.80 -8.52 -1.37
CA ASN A 158 13.98 -7.95 -0.31
C ASN A 158 14.84 -7.28 0.75
N VAL A 159 14.47 -6.04 1.08
CA VAL A 159 14.97 -5.34 2.25
C VAL A 159 13.92 -5.48 3.35
N ARG A 160 14.33 -5.86 4.54
CA ARG A 160 13.44 -6.27 5.64
C ARG A 160 13.72 -5.45 6.89
N THR A 161 12.68 -5.26 7.68
CA THR A 161 12.78 -4.57 8.98
C THR A 161 13.52 -5.39 10.05
N ALA A 162 13.66 -6.69 9.83
CA ALA A 162 14.38 -7.61 10.71
C ALA A 162 14.98 -8.79 9.90
N PRO A 163 15.99 -9.51 10.43
CA PRO A 163 16.71 -10.55 9.69
C PRO A 163 15.95 -11.89 9.68
N TRP A 164 14.72 -11.88 9.18
CA TRP A 164 13.93 -13.08 8.91
C TRP A 164 12.98 -12.88 7.72
N THR A 165 12.60 -13.98 7.08
CA THR A 165 11.98 -13.98 5.75
C THR A 165 10.61 -13.32 5.71
N ASN A 166 9.83 -13.47 6.78
CA ASN A 166 8.49 -12.89 6.92
C ASN A 166 8.46 -11.57 7.69
N ALA A 167 9.62 -10.97 8.02
CA ALA A 167 9.65 -9.61 8.55
C ALA A 167 8.97 -8.65 7.55
N PRO A 168 8.30 -7.59 8.02
CA PRO A 168 7.80 -6.56 7.12
C PRO A 168 8.90 -6.07 6.19
N LYS A 169 8.56 -5.84 4.91
CA LYS A 169 9.49 -5.18 3.98
C LYS A 169 9.83 -3.79 4.53
N ALA A 170 11.08 -3.39 4.35
CA ALA A 170 11.51 -2.06 4.74
C ALA A 170 10.73 -1.02 3.91
N PRO A 171 10.12 -0.01 4.56
CA PRO A 171 9.43 1.07 3.85
C PRO A 171 10.35 1.77 2.85
N GLY A 172 9.86 2.03 1.64
CA GLY A 172 10.64 2.56 0.52
C GLY A 172 11.46 1.52 -0.25
N TYR A 173 11.36 0.24 0.12
CA TYR A 173 11.95 -0.90 -0.58
C TYR A 173 10.91 -1.99 -0.85
N GLU A 174 9.64 -1.61 -1.06
CA GLU A 174 8.51 -2.51 -1.30
C GLU A 174 8.74 -3.39 -2.53
N ASP A 175 9.42 -2.84 -3.53
CA ASP A 175 9.81 -3.52 -4.77
C ASP A 175 11.16 -4.28 -4.64
N GLY A 176 11.84 -4.14 -3.49
CA GLY A 176 13.17 -4.68 -3.26
C GLY A 176 14.27 -3.87 -3.93
N LEU A 177 15.50 -4.39 -3.91
CA LEU A 177 16.65 -3.75 -4.53
C LEU A 177 16.82 -4.25 -5.97
N ALA A 178 17.15 -3.33 -6.87
CA ALA A 178 17.48 -3.66 -8.25
C ALA A 178 18.76 -4.51 -8.34
N LEU A 179 18.83 -5.37 -9.36
CA LEU A 179 20.02 -6.15 -9.66
C LEU A 179 21.21 -5.22 -9.90
N ASN A 180 22.39 -5.61 -9.39
CA ASN A 180 23.63 -4.83 -9.39
C ASN A 180 23.63 -3.57 -8.52
N ALA A 181 22.55 -3.25 -7.79
CA ALA A 181 22.59 -2.16 -6.83
C ALA A 181 23.71 -2.39 -5.81
N VAL A 182 24.43 -1.33 -5.46
CA VAL A 182 25.49 -1.39 -4.45
C VAL A 182 24.91 -0.90 -3.14
N ILE A 183 24.80 -1.80 -2.16
CA ILE A 183 24.31 -1.47 -0.83
C ILE A 183 25.48 -1.21 0.11
N ALA A 184 25.41 -0.11 0.85
CA ALA A 184 26.31 0.17 1.96
C ALA A 184 25.84 -0.58 3.20
N VAL A 185 26.74 -1.32 3.84
CA VAL A 185 26.45 -2.16 5.00
C VAL A 185 27.37 -1.81 6.16
N ILE A 186 26.83 -1.87 7.37
CA ILE A 186 27.56 -1.59 8.61
C ILE A 186 28.08 -2.88 9.28
N GLY A 187 27.63 -4.04 8.81
CA GLY A 187 28.01 -5.35 9.32
C GLY A 187 27.02 -6.42 8.92
N TYR A 188 27.14 -7.60 9.52
CA TYR A 188 26.21 -8.70 9.33
C TYR A 188 25.70 -9.23 10.67
N ALA A 189 24.48 -9.74 10.68
CA ALA A 189 23.86 -10.44 11.80
C ALA A 189 23.47 -11.86 11.39
N LYS A 190 23.38 -12.77 12.37
CA LYS A 190 22.80 -14.10 12.17
C LYS A 190 21.30 -14.06 12.50
N GLY A 191 20.47 -14.48 11.56
CA GLY A 191 19.01 -14.40 11.64
C GLY A 191 18.31 -15.72 11.32
N GLU A 192 17.05 -15.65 10.87
CA GLU A 192 16.35 -16.85 10.38
C GLU A 192 17.10 -17.42 9.16
N GLN A 193 17.34 -18.71 9.21
CA GLN A 193 18.00 -19.46 8.16
C GLN A 193 17.02 -19.74 7.01
N VAL A 194 17.20 -19.05 5.89
CA VAL A 194 16.36 -19.24 4.70
C VAL A 194 16.72 -20.54 3.97
N THR A 195 17.98 -20.94 4.03
CA THR A 195 18.51 -22.15 3.37
C THR A 195 19.58 -22.82 4.23
N PRO A 196 19.69 -24.16 4.23
CA PRO A 196 20.75 -24.86 4.93
C PRO A 196 22.14 -24.33 4.54
N GLY A 197 22.95 -23.96 5.52
CA GLY A 197 24.34 -23.52 5.33
C GLY A 197 24.59 -22.01 5.23
N ASN A 198 23.56 -21.16 5.13
CA ASN A 198 23.73 -19.70 5.21
C ASN A 198 22.68 -19.06 6.13
N ASP A 199 23.13 -18.30 7.14
CA ASP A 199 22.31 -17.60 8.14
C ASP A 199 22.62 -16.09 8.24
N ALA A 200 23.37 -15.53 7.28
CA ALA A 200 23.86 -14.16 7.35
C ALA A 200 22.92 -13.12 6.70
N TRP A 201 22.61 -12.07 7.45
CA TRP A 201 21.87 -10.89 6.98
C TRP A 201 22.74 -9.65 7.07
N TYR A 202 22.89 -8.92 5.96
CA TYR A 202 23.58 -7.65 5.93
C TYR A 202 22.71 -6.55 6.53
N LYS A 203 23.24 -5.85 7.55
CA LYS A 203 22.59 -4.65 8.07
C LYS A 203 23.04 -3.45 7.25
N THR A 204 22.10 -2.82 6.56
CA THR A 204 22.34 -1.61 5.77
C THR A 204 22.58 -0.41 6.68
N ILE A 205 23.17 0.64 6.13
CA ILE A 205 23.31 1.93 6.82
C ILE A 205 21.96 2.54 7.22
N SER A 206 20.87 2.15 6.55
CA SER A 206 19.51 2.60 6.83
C SER A 206 18.84 1.78 7.94
N GLY A 207 19.57 0.89 8.61
CA GLY A 207 19.09 0.09 9.73
C GLY A 207 18.31 -1.17 9.34
N PHE A 208 18.10 -1.42 8.04
CA PHE A 208 17.35 -2.56 7.53
C PHE A 208 18.25 -3.73 7.16
N TYR A 209 17.65 -4.88 6.87
CA TYR A 209 18.35 -6.14 6.64
C TYR A 209 18.14 -6.64 5.21
N VAL A 210 19.22 -7.06 4.56
CA VAL A 210 19.21 -7.73 3.25
C VAL A 210 19.85 -9.09 3.42
N TRP A 211 19.20 -10.12 2.90
CA TRP A 211 19.72 -11.49 2.97
C TRP A 211 21.01 -11.64 2.15
N SER A 212 22.05 -12.30 2.69
CA SER A 212 23.34 -12.32 2.01
C SER A 212 23.33 -13.09 0.68
N ASN A 213 22.50 -14.13 0.53
CA ASN A 213 22.34 -14.82 -0.77
C ASN A 213 21.69 -13.96 -1.86
N ALA A 214 21.02 -12.86 -1.49
CA ALA A 214 20.46 -11.92 -2.47
C ALA A 214 21.49 -10.86 -2.92
N ALA A 215 22.70 -10.89 -2.34
CA ALA A 215 23.84 -10.05 -2.68
C ALA A 215 25.11 -10.91 -2.78
N GLU A 216 26.27 -10.29 -2.94
CA GLU A 216 27.55 -10.99 -2.84
C GLU A 216 27.66 -11.66 -1.46
N ASP A 217 27.73 -12.98 -1.42
CA ASP A 217 27.73 -13.78 -0.20
C ASP A 217 29.14 -13.95 0.36
N ASN A 218 29.69 -12.86 0.91
CA ASN A 218 30.98 -12.85 1.58
C ASN A 218 30.89 -11.94 2.82
N ILE A 219 31.22 -12.48 4.00
CA ILE A 219 31.21 -11.74 5.27
C ILE A 219 32.61 -11.29 5.72
N ASP A 220 33.67 -11.63 4.96
CA ASP A 220 35.04 -11.29 5.30
C ASP A 220 35.21 -9.77 5.44
N GLY A 221 35.83 -9.36 6.55
CA GLY A 221 36.04 -7.95 6.88
C GLY A 221 34.79 -7.19 7.34
N LEU A 222 33.61 -7.83 7.40
CA LEU A 222 32.42 -7.21 8.00
C LEU A 222 32.42 -7.38 9.52
N LYS A 223 31.96 -6.34 10.22
CA LYS A 223 31.69 -6.42 11.64
C LYS A 223 30.53 -7.38 11.91
N TYR A 224 30.75 -8.35 12.79
CA TYR A 224 29.67 -9.20 13.30
C TYR A 224 28.84 -8.42 14.33
N LEU A 225 27.52 -8.40 14.12
CA LEU A 225 26.56 -7.62 14.91
C LEU A 225 25.79 -8.46 15.93
N GLY A 226 25.95 -9.78 15.89
CA GLY A 226 25.31 -10.72 16.81
C GLY A 226 24.21 -11.58 16.16
N GLU A 227 23.61 -12.44 16.99
CA GLU A 227 22.44 -13.26 16.65
C GLU A 227 21.16 -12.53 17.03
N ILE A 228 20.20 -12.49 16.11
CA ILE A 228 18.90 -11.83 16.30
C ILE A 228 17.80 -12.89 16.04
N PRO A 229 17.22 -13.48 17.11
CA PRO A 229 16.25 -14.56 16.97
C PRO A 229 14.88 -14.04 16.51
N ARG A 230 14.18 -14.85 15.69
CA ARG A 230 12.79 -14.61 15.30
C ARG A 230 11.85 -14.81 16.51
N PRO A 231 10.89 -13.91 16.78
CA PRO A 231 9.87 -14.11 17.81
C PRO A 231 8.98 -15.32 17.53
N ALA A 232 8.53 -16.03 18.58
CA ALA A 232 7.58 -17.12 18.43
C ALA A 232 6.21 -16.62 17.94
N ASP A 233 5.56 -17.37 17.04
CA ASP A 233 4.23 -17.02 16.55
C ASP A 233 3.21 -17.04 17.71
N PRO A 234 2.24 -16.10 17.74
CA PRO A 234 1.29 -16.01 18.86
C PRO A 234 0.36 -17.23 18.92
N ALA A 235 0.10 -17.73 20.13
CA ALA A 235 -0.77 -18.88 20.37
C ALA A 235 -2.25 -18.57 20.04
N PRO A 236 -3.04 -19.56 19.56
CA PRO A 236 -4.45 -19.37 19.26
C PRO A 236 -5.27 -19.08 20.53
N ALA A 237 -6.25 -18.17 20.42
CA ALA A 237 -7.00 -17.65 21.56
C ALA A 237 -8.02 -18.65 22.15
N PRO A 238 -8.24 -18.69 23.49
CA PRO A 238 -9.22 -19.55 24.14
C PRO A 238 -10.66 -18.98 24.10
N THR A 239 -11.66 -19.88 24.18
CA THR A 239 -13.10 -19.59 24.04
C THR A 239 -13.69 -18.82 25.25
N PRO A 240 -14.54 -17.78 25.07
CA PRO A 240 -14.98 -16.93 26.19
C PRO A 240 -16.30 -17.38 26.87
N ALA A 241 -16.39 -17.12 28.18
CA ALA A 241 -17.56 -17.29 29.03
C ALA A 241 -18.52 -16.06 28.97
N PRO A 242 -19.81 -16.17 29.36
CA PRO A 242 -20.82 -15.16 29.02
C PRO A 242 -20.75 -13.92 29.94
N ALA A 243 -20.94 -12.74 29.33
CA ALA A 243 -20.87 -11.42 29.96
C ALA A 243 -22.28 -10.81 30.27
N PRO A 244 -22.39 -9.89 31.25
CA PRO A 244 -23.66 -9.28 31.64
C PRO A 244 -24.14 -8.19 30.65
N THR A 245 -25.43 -7.87 30.73
CA THR A 245 -26.23 -7.14 29.73
C THR A 245 -25.74 -5.71 29.44
N PRO A 246 -25.52 -5.31 28.17
CA PRO A 246 -25.15 -3.94 27.78
C PRO A 246 -26.37 -3.02 27.64
N ALA A 247 -26.15 -1.72 27.86
CA ALA A 247 -27.04 -0.64 27.44
C ALA A 247 -27.16 -0.60 25.92
N THR A 248 -28.33 -0.18 25.42
CA THR A 248 -28.69 -0.14 24.00
C THR A 248 -27.69 0.64 23.15
N ASP A 249 -27.07 -0.05 22.20
CA ASP A 249 -26.19 0.52 21.17
C ASP A 249 -26.91 1.60 20.33
N PRO A 250 -26.17 2.61 19.83
CA PRO A 250 -26.68 3.48 18.78
C PRO A 250 -27.05 2.64 17.56
N ALA A 251 -28.13 3.03 16.87
CA ALA A 251 -28.63 2.29 15.72
C ALA A 251 -27.50 2.07 14.67
N PRO A 252 -27.39 0.86 14.08
CA PRO A 252 -26.37 0.56 13.11
C PRO A 252 -26.41 1.55 11.94
N ALA A 253 -25.23 1.91 11.42
CA ALA A 253 -25.12 2.80 10.27
C ALA A 253 -26.00 2.30 9.12
N PRO A 254 -26.65 3.20 8.36
CA PRO A 254 -27.54 2.80 7.28
C PRO A 254 -26.77 2.01 6.22
N VAL A 255 -27.24 0.79 5.96
CA VAL A 255 -26.65 -0.14 4.99
C VAL A 255 -26.47 0.56 3.64
N TYR A 256 -25.29 0.43 3.02
CA TYR A 256 -25.05 0.93 1.68
C TYR A 256 -25.90 0.17 0.66
N THR A 257 -26.83 0.88 0.02
CA THR A 257 -27.74 0.31 -0.99
C THR A 257 -27.93 1.30 -2.13
N PHE A 258 -28.04 0.80 -3.36
CA PHE A 258 -28.32 1.59 -4.55
C PHE A 258 -29.06 0.73 -5.60
N SER A 259 -29.62 1.38 -6.62
CA SER A 259 -30.23 0.70 -7.76
C SER A 259 -29.22 0.57 -8.90
N ALA A 260 -29.36 -0.47 -9.72
CA ALA A 260 -28.54 -0.67 -10.90
C ALA A 260 -28.46 0.61 -11.76
N ALA A 261 -27.24 1.02 -12.11
CA ALA A 261 -27.02 2.22 -12.92
C ALA A 261 -27.39 2.02 -14.40
N LEU A 262 -27.41 0.77 -14.87
CA LEU A 262 -27.67 0.42 -16.27
C LEU A 262 -28.60 -0.81 -16.36
N PRO A 263 -29.50 -0.89 -17.36
CA PRO A 263 -30.41 -2.02 -17.53
C PRO A 263 -29.73 -3.38 -17.74
N MET A 264 -28.49 -3.39 -18.21
CA MET A 264 -27.72 -4.62 -18.42
C MET A 264 -27.07 -5.18 -17.14
N VAL A 265 -27.10 -4.44 -16.03
CA VAL A 265 -26.64 -4.94 -14.72
C VAL A 265 -27.59 -6.05 -14.29
N THR A 266 -27.05 -7.26 -14.17
CA THR A 266 -27.82 -8.46 -13.80
C THR A 266 -28.03 -8.56 -12.29
N GLU A 267 -27.13 -7.98 -11.50
CA GLU A 267 -27.14 -8.07 -10.04
C GLU A 267 -26.50 -6.82 -9.40
N VAL A 268 -27.04 -6.37 -8.26
CA VAL A 268 -26.43 -5.35 -7.42
C VAL A 268 -25.94 -6.01 -6.14
N ARG A 269 -24.64 -5.91 -5.86
CA ARG A 269 -24.00 -6.47 -4.66
C ARG A 269 -23.16 -5.39 -4.00
N PRO A 270 -23.74 -4.53 -3.15
CA PRO A 270 -23.04 -3.40 -2.58
C PRO A 270 -21.74 -3.83 -1.89
N ALA A 271 -20.64 -3.13 -2.17
CA ALA A 271 -19.37 -3.35 -1.49
C ALA A 271 -19.52 -3.07 0.02
N ALA A 272 -18.74 -3.76 0.84
CA ALA A 272 -18.75 -3.55 2.29
C ALA A 272 -18.31 -2.11 2.64
N GLU A 273 -18.87 -1.56 3.70
CA GLU A 273 -18.45 -0.26 4.25
C GLU A 273 -16.93 -0.25 4.50
N GLY A 274 -16.29 0.87 4.17
CA GLY A 274 -14.83 1.01 4.23
C GLY A 274 -14.07 0.53 2.99
N LYS A 275 -14.74 -0.02 1.96
CA LYS A 275 -14.13 -0.41 0.68
C LYS A 275 -14.43 0.56 -0.47
N PHE A 276 -15.15 1.62 -0.19
CA PHE A 276 -15.51 2.68 -1.12
C PHE A 276 -15.71 3.97 -0.30
N GLU A 277 -15.81 5.10 -0.97
CA GLU A 277 -16.14 6.38 -0.36
C GLU A 277 -17.42 6.92 -1.01
N ARG A 278 -18.39 7.35 -0.19
CA ARG A 278 -19.63 7.94 -0.68
C ARG A 278 -19.33 9.32 -1.29
N GLY A 279 -19.78 9.56 -2.51
CA GLY A 279 -19.38 10.74 -3.28
C GLY A 279 -17.90 10.69 -3.67
N ASN A 280 -17.30 11.88 -3.65
CA ASN A 280 -15.87 12.10 -3.92
C ASN A 280 -15.35 11.53 -5.25
N ILE A 281 -16.20 11.23 -6.23
CA ILE A 281 -15.77 10.87 -7.59
C ILE A 281 -16.07 12.03 -8.54
N PRO A 282 -15.14 12.39 -9.46
CA PRO A 282 -15.45 13.38 -10.49
C PRO A 282 -16.64 12.89 -11.33
N ASN A 283 -17.57 13.77 -11.68
CA ASN A 283 -18.77 13.39 -12.43
C ASN A 283 -18.92 14.21 -13.73
N PRO A 284 -18.72 13.60 -14.93
CA PRO A 284 -18.24 12.24 -15.15
C PRO A 284 -16.72 12.12 -14.96
N PRO A 285 -16.19 10.96 -14.53
CA PRO A 285 -14.75 10.73 -14.37
C PRO A 285 -13.97 10.87 -15.66
N SER A 286 -12.67 11.19 -15.58
CA SER A 286 -11.81 11.35 -16.76
C SER A 286 -11.73 10.09 -17.62
N GLY A 287 -11.78 8.91 -16.99
CA GLY A 287 -11.75 7.63 -17.69
C GLY A 287 -12.26 6.44 -16.86
N LEU A 288 -11.96 5.24 -17.37
CA LEU A 288 -12.37 3.96 -16.80
C LEU A 288 -11.19 2.98 -16.77
N VAL A 289 -10.98 2.31 -15.64
CA VAL A 289 -9.92 1.31 -15.45
C VAL A 289 -10.52 -0.09 -15.58
N VAL A 290 -9.99 -0.88 -16.50
CA VAL A 290 -10.33 -2.30 -16.63
C VAL A 290 -9.25 -3.13 -15.93
N HIS A 291 -9.70 -3.90 -14.95
CA HIS A 291 -8.89 -4.78 -14.12
C HIS A 291 -9.12 -6.23 -14.52
N GLN A 292 -8.20 -7.09 -14.12
CA GLN A 292 -8.31 -8.53 -14.27
C GLN A 292 -8.04 -9.15 -12.91
N PHE A 293 -8.94 -10.03 -12.49
CA PHE A 293 -8.80 -10.64 -11.19
C PHE A 293 -7.68 -11.68 -11.18
N ILE A 294 -6.81 -11.60 -10.17
CA ILE A 294 -5.70 -12.54 -9.93
C ILE A 294 -5.82 -13.02 -8.48
N ALA A 295 -6.03 -14.33 -8.28
CA ALA A 295 -5.83 -14.98 -6.98
C ALA A 295 -4.98 -16.23 -7.14
N GLY A 296 -3.89 -16.29 -6.37
CA GLY A 296 -2.94 -17.41 -6.41
C GLY A 296 -2.03 -17.42 -7.63
N GLU A 297 -1.25 -18.50 -7.76
CA GLU A 297 -0.29 -18.71 -8.86
C GLU A 297 -0.96 -19.08 -10.20
N THR A 298 -2.26 -19.41 -10.20
CA THR A 298 -2.99 -19.69 -11.45
C THR A 298 -3.76 -18.45 -11.91
N ARG A 299 -3.28 -17.86 -13.00
CA ARG A 299 -3.77 -16.59 -13.58
C ARG A 299 -5.22 -16.66 -14.11
N PHE A 300 -5.83 -17.86 -14.13
CA PHE A 300 -7.05 -18.14 -14.90
C PHE A 300 -8.18 -18.80 -14.11
N ASP A 301 -8.06 -19.19 -12.84
CA ASP A 301 -9.11 -20.00 -12.18
C ASP A 301 -10.10 -19.18 -11.32
N VAL A 302 -10.10 -17.86 -11.45
CA VAL A 302 -10.81 -17.00 -10.50
C VAL A 302 -12.03 -16.31 -11.08
N HIS A 303 -13.17 -16.91 -10.79
CA HIS A 303 -14.51 -16.49 -11.21
C HIS A 303 -15.08 -15.30 -10.44
N LEU A 304 -16.13 -14.69 -11.01
CA LEU A 304 -16.78 -13.47 -10.48
C LEU A 304 -17.27 -13.64 -9.04
N ASP A 305 -17.65 -14.85 -8.62
CA ASP A 305 -18.09 -15.14 -7.26
C ASP A 305 -16.99 -14.92 -6.20
N SER A 306 -15.72 -15.13 -6.57
CA SER A 306 -14.58 -14.81 -5.70
C SER A 306 -14.38 -13.30 -5.54
N VAL A 307 -14.61 -12.54 -6.61
CA VAL A 307 -14.57 -11.07 -6.60
C VAL A 307 -15.70 -10.52 -5.73
N ILE A 308 -16.91 -11.06 -5.89
CA ILE A 308 -18.06 -10.71 -5.06
C ILE A 308 -17.72 -10.88 -3.59
N ARG A 309 -17.26 -12.06 -3.17
CA ARG A 309 -16.88 -12.31 -1.76
C ARG A 309 -15.79 -11.35 -1.28
N THR A 310 -14.79 -11.07 -2.12
CA THR A 310 -13.70 -10.13 -1.76
C THR A 310 -14.25 -8.72 -1.49
N PHE A 311 -15.21 -8.25 -2.27
CA PHE A 311 -15.75 -6.89 -2.13
C PHE A 311 -16.90 -6.80 -1.11
N THR A 312 -17.71 -7.84 -0.93
CA THR A 312 -18.85 -7.82 0.01
C THR A 312 -18.49 -8.29 1.41
N GLU A 313 -17.47 -9.14 1.57
CA GLU A 313 -17.23 -9.88 2.83
C GLU A 313 -15.76 -9.96 3.27
N GLY A 314 -14.79 -9.93 2.34
CA GLY A 314 -13.38 -10.17 2.67
C GLY A 314 -12.67 -9.01 3.41
N ASP A 315 -11.52 -9.28 4.03
CA ASP A 315 -10.75 -8.28 4.78
C ASP A 315 -9.95 -7.31 3.89
N ARG A 316 -9.88 -7.58 2.58
CA ARG A 316 -9.19 -6.73 1.61
C ARG A 316 -9.96 -5.41 1.43
N VAL A 317 -9.30 -4.29 1.71
CA VAL A 317 -9.82 -2.94 1.45
C VAL A 317 -9.69 -2.60 -0.03
N ALA A 318 -10.59 -3.17 -0.84
CA ALA A 318 -10.68 -2.91 -2.27
C ALA A 318 -12.11 -3.12 -2.78
N SER A 319 -12.47 -2.43 -3.85
CA SER A 319 -13.73 -2.61 -4.59
C SER A 319 -13.57 -2.10 -6.03
N ALA A 320 -14.51 -2.42 -6.91
CA ALA A 320 -14.65 -1.80 -8.22
C ALA A 320 -16.11 -1.38 -8.46
N HIS A 321 -16.39 -0.60 -9.50
CA HIS A 321 -17.78 -0.22 -9.78
C HIS A 321 -18.57 -1.42 -10.34
N PHE A 322 -17.97 -2.18 -11.27
CA PHE A 322 -18.57 -3.37 -11.86
C PHE A 322 -17.65 -4.58 -11.83
N GLY A 323 -18.24 -5.77 -11.92
CA GLY A 323 -17.57 -7.04 -12.21
C GLY A 323 -18.29 -7.77 -13.35
N VAL A 324 -17.54 -8.40 -14.26
CA VAL A 324 -18.10 -9.05 -15.45
C VAL A 324 -17.51 -10.45 -15.69
N GLU A 325 -18.38 -11.41 -15.97
CA GLU A 325 -18.04 -12.78 -16.40
C GLU A 325 -19.15 -13.34 -17.30
N GLY A 326 -18.80 -13.69 -18.55
CA GLY A 326 -19.78 -14.06 -19.58
C GLY A 326 -20.81 -12.94 -19.78
N LYS A 327 -22.08 -13.25 -19.56
CA LYS A 327 -23.20 -12.28 -19.57
C LYS A 327 -23.57 -11.71 -18.21
N ARG A 328 -22.93 -12.15 -17.11
CA ARG A 328 -23.20 -11.62 -15.77
C ARG A 328 -22.49 -10.27 -15.60
N VAL A 329 -23.24 -9.26 -15.16
CA VAL A 329 -22.73 -7.93 -14.84
C VAL A 329 -23.20 -7.57 -13.44
N VAL A 330 -22.26 -7.53 -12.50
CA VAL A 330 -22.53 -7.21 -11.09
C VAL A 330 -22.06 -5.79 -10.82
N GLN A 331 -22.88 -4.96 -10.18
CA GLN A 331 -22.47 -3.63 -9.73
C GLN A 331 -22.22 -3.63 -8.22
N PHE A 332 -21.04 -3.15 -7.80
CA PHE A 332 -20.64 -3.12 -6.38
C PHE A 332 -20.66 -1.72 -5.77
N VAL A 333 -20.36 -0.69 -6.56
CA VAL A 333 -20.33 0.71 -6.11
C VAL A 333 -21.19 1.56 -7.06
N ASP A 334 -22.01 2.45 -6.50
CA ASP A 334 -22.80 3.42 -7.27
C ASP A 334 -21.85 4.35 -8.05
N LEU A 335 -22.20 4.74 -9.27
CA LEU A 335 -21.33 5.56 -10.13
C LEU A 335 -21.06 6.96 -9.58
N LYS A 336 -21.86 7.41 -8.61
CA LYS A 336 -21.65 8.67 -7.88
C LYS A 336 -20.65 8.55 -6.72
N ASP A 337 -20.27 7.34 -6.36
CA ASP A 337 -19.40 7.02 -5.22
C ASP A 337 -18.04 6.51 -5.74
N ARG A 338 -16.99 6.69 -4.95
CA ARG A 338 -15.60 6.34 -5.31
C ARG A 338 -15.26 4.92 -4.86
N ALA A 339 -15.01 4.02 -5.81
CA ALA A 339 -14.48 2.69 -5.52
C ALA A 339 -12.96 2.70 -5.20
N TYR A 340 -12.49 1.72 -4.43
CA TYR A 340 -11.07 1.55 -4.08
C TYR A 340 -10.41 0.46 -4.93
N HIS A 341 -10.03 0.78 -6.18
CA HIS A 341 -9.57 -0.21 -7.16
C HIS A 341 -8.14 0.01 -7.69
N ALA A 342 -7.67 1.26 -7.79
CA ALA A 342 -6.42 1.58 -8.49
C ALA A 342 -5.56 2.63 -7.76
N GLY A 343 -5.72 2.69 -6.44
CA GLY A 343 -5.02 3.60 -5.55
C GLY A 343 -5.26 5.09 -5.88
N PRO A 344 -4.45 6.00 -5.32
CA PRO A 344 -4.74 7.44 -5.35
C PRO A 344 -4.89 8.04 -6.75
N ASN A 345 -4.16 7.52 -7.75
CA ASN A 345 -4.14 8.02 -9.12
C ASN A 345 -5.19 7.36 -10.05
N GLY A 346 -5.88 6.34 -9.53
CA GLY A 346 -6.86 5.57 -10.30
C GLY A 346 -8.25 5.54 -9.70
N ASN A 347 -8.41 5.73 -8.38
CA ASN A 347 -9.71 5.74 -7.71
C ASN A 347 -10.59 6.93 -8.12
N ASP A 348 -10.07 7.91 -8.84
CA ASP A 348 -10.85 9.02 -9.42
C ASP A 348 -11.53 8.65 -10.75
N LYS A 349 -11.44 7.39 -11.16
CA LYS A 349 -12.00 6.83 -12.41
C LYS A 349 -13.06 5.79 -12.10
N TRP A 350 -13.92 5.49 -13.05
CA TRP A 350 -14.77 4.31 -12.95
C TRP A 350 -13.96 3.03 -13.18
N SER A 351 -14.51 1.87 -12.80
CA SER A 351 -13.76 0.62 -12.88
C SER A 351 -14.60 -0.62 -13.16
N ILE A 352 -14.01 -1.55 -13.89
CA ILE A 352 -14.58 -2.87 -14.20
C ILE A 352 -13.54 -3.93 -13.82
N GLU A 353 -13.95 -4.91 -13.02
CA GLU A 353 -13.20 -6.14 -12.78
C GLU A 353 -13.65 -7.23 -13.73
N VAL A 354 -12.71 -7.95 -14.34
CA VAL A 354 -13.03 -9.06 -15.28
C VAL A 354 -12.32 -10.34 -14.87
N TYR A 355 -12.93 -11.47 -15.22
CA TYR A 355 -12.33 -12.79 -15.06
C TYR A 355 -10.99 -12.93 -15.80
N GLY A 356 -10.08 -13.71 -15.22
CA GLY A 356 -8.70 -13.92 -15.65
C GLY A 356 -8.48 -14.46 -17.07
N GLY A 357 -9.51 -14.96 -17.76
CA GLY A 357 -9.38 -15.51 -19.12
C GLY A 357 -10.15 -14.78 -20.22
N MET A 358 -10.80 -13.64 -19.92
CA MET A 358 -11.73 -12.87 -20.79
C MET A 358 -12.03 -13.52 -22.15
N ASP A 359 -12.98 -14.46 -22.17
CA ASP A 359 -13.43 -15.09 -23.40
C ASP A 359 -14.21 -14.10 -24.29
N ALA A 360 -14.54 -14.52 -25.52
CA ALA A 360 -15.22 -13.67 -26.49
C ALA A 360 -16.59 -13.16 -25.99
N GLU A 361 -17.30 -13.96 -25.17
CA GLU A 361 -18.57 -13.56 -24.58
C GLU A 361 -18.37 -12.45 -23.52
N THR A 362 -17.42 -12.64 -22.61
CA THR A 362 -17.06 -11.64 -21.58
C THR A 362 -16.58 -10.35 -22.23
N LEU A 363 -15.75 -10.42 -23.28
CA LEU A 363 -15.25 -9.25 -24.01
C LEU A 363 -16.40 -8.46 -24.63
N ALA A 364 -17.35 -9.14 -25.28
CA ALA A 364 -18.53 -8.49 -25.87
C ALA A 364 -19.38 -7.80 -24.80
N THR A 365 -19.59 -8.43 -23.65
CA THR A 365 -20.33 -7.85 -22.51
C THR A 365 -19.60 -6.63 -21.94
N VAL A 366 -18.27 -6.69 -21.77
CA VAL A 366 -17.45 -5.56 -21.29
C VAL A 366 -17.50 -4.39 -22.27
N ALA A 367 -17.41 -4.65 -23.58
CA ALA A 367 -17.50 -3.61 -24.60
C ALA A 367 -18.88 -2.92 -24.59
N LEU A 368 -19.97 -3.70 -24.49
CA LEU A 368 -21.33 -3.16 -24.37
C LEU A 368 -21.49 -2.33 -23.09
N LEU A 369 -20.95 -2.81 -21.97
CA LEU A 369 -20.99 -2.09 -20.70
C LEU A 369 -20.27 -0.75 -20.79
N ILE A 370 -19.05 -0.73 -21.35
CA ILE A 370 -18.30 0.52 -21.55
C ILE A 370 -19.04 1.47 -22.49
N HIS A 371 -19.65 0.95 -23.57
CA HIS A 371 -20.44 1.76 -24.49
C HIS A 371 -21.63 2.45 -23.77
N GLU A 372 -22.38 1.74 -22.94
CA GLU A 372 -23.48 2.31 -22.16
C GLU A 372 -22.98 3.28 -21.07
N ILE A 373 -21.86 3.00 -20.41
CA ILE A 373 -21.22 3.92 -19.45
C ILE A 373 -20.79 5.22 -20.14
N GLN A 374 -20.24 5.16 -21.35
CA GLN A 374 -19.87 6.35 -22.13
C GLN A 374 -21.10 7.17 -22.53
N LYS A 375 -22.24 6.53 -22.82
CA LYS A 375 -23.51 7.22 -23.05
C LYS A 375 -24.00 7.95 -21.80
N LEU A 376 -23.89 7.32 -20.62
CA LEU A 376 -24.17 7.98 -19.34
C LEU A 376 -23.24 9.18 -19.09
N ALA A 377 -21.94 9.04 -19.42
CA ALA A 377 -20.97 10.12 -19.29
C ALA A 377 -21.17 11.26 -20.33
N GLY A 378 -21.96 11.02 -21.38
CA GLY A 378 -22.15 11.97 -22.48
C GLY A 378 -20.91 12.17 -23.36
N ARG A 379 -19.87 11.34 -23.20
CA ARG A 379 -18.61 11.42 -23.97
C ARG A 379 -17.85 10.09 -23.94
N PRO A 380 -16.94 9.86 -24.90
CA PRO A 380 -15.95 8.79 -24.78
C PRO A 380 -15.12 8.94 -23.50
N LEU A 381 -14.79 7.80 -22.88
CA LEU A 381 -13.92 7.72 -21.71
C LEU A 381 -12.58 7.14 -22.14
N GLU A 382 -11.49 7.68 -21.57
CA GLU A 382 -10.19 7.06 -21.73
C GLU A 382 -10.15 5.74 -20.96
N LEU A 383 -9.72 4.66 -21.61
CA LEU A 383 -9.65 3.33 -21.01
C LEU A 383 -8.21 3.01 -20.60
N PHE A 384 -8.05 2.51 -19.38
CA PHE A 384 -6.76 2.17 -18.78
C PHE A 384 -6.74 0.74 -18.30
N ARG A 385 -5.58 0.08 -18.42
CA ARG A 385 -5.23 -1.08 -17.59
C ARG A 385 -4.73 -0.58 -16.24
N HIS A 386 -4.92 -1.34 -15.16
CA HIS A 386 -4.40 -0.97 -13.84
C HIS A 386 -2.88 -0.75 -13.86
N ARG A 387 -2.11 -1.61 -14.55
CA ARG A 387 -0.66 -1.43 -14.78
C ARG A 387 -0.24 -0.09 -15.41
N GLN A 388 -1.14 0.58 -16.13
CA GLN A 388 -0.86 1.88 -16.76
C GLN A 388 -1.05 3.04 -15.78
N ILE A 389 -1.73 2.78 -14.65
CA ILE A 389 -1.95 3.74 -13.57
C ILE A 389 -0.88 3.58 -12.48
N MET A 390 -0.47 2.35 -12.19
CA MET A 390 0.57 2.05 -11.19
C MET A 390 1.23 0.70 -11.44
N ALA A 391 2.40 0.47 -10.82
CA ALA A 391 3.11 -0.79 -10.92
C ALA A 391 2.31 -1.93 -10.24
N THR A 392 1.74 -2.80 -11.05
CA THR A 392 0.99 -3.98 -10.62
C THR A 392 0.95 -4.99 -11.76
N GLN A 393 0.79 -6.28 -11.43
CA GLN A 393 0.54 -7.36 -12.40
C GLN A 393 -0.94 -7.40 -12.84
N CYS A 394 -1.80 -6.64 -12.16
CA CYS A 394 -3.21 -6.50 -12.51
C CYS A 394 -3.38 -5.78 -13.85
N GLY A 395 -4.17 -6.38 -14.73
CA GLY A 395 -4.50 -5.80 -16.04
C GLY A 395 -3.50 -6.10 -17.15
N ASP A 396 -2.50 -6.95 -16.91
CA ASP A 396 -1.50 -7.35 -17.91
C ASP A 396 -2.13 -7.99 -19.16
N ASP A 397 -3.09 -8.91 -18.95
CA ASP A 397 -3.69 -9.67 -20.04
C ASP A 397 -5.05 -9.10 -20.47
N VAL A 398 -5.44 -7.92 -19.97
CA VAL A 398 -6.65 -7.24 -20.44
C VAL A 398 -6.45 -6.83 -21.90
N PRO A 399 -7.25 -7.35 -22.85
CA PRO A 399 -7.10 -7.06 -24.27
C PRO A 399 -7.70 -5.70 -24.63
N LEU A 400 -7.12 -4.62 -24.06
CA LEU A 400 -7.67 -3.27 -24.11
C LEU A 400 -7.92 -2.76 -25.53
N ASP A 401 -7.08 -3.13 -26.50
CA ASP A 401 -7.24 -2.72 -27.90
C ASP A 401 -8.43 -3.41 -28.56
N ALA A 402 -8.66 -4.69 -28.27
CA ALA A 402 -9.84 -5.43 -28.75
C ALA A 402 -11.13 -4.87 -28.11
N ILE A 403 -11.08 -4.51 -26.82
CA ILE A 403 -12.20 -3.83 -26.15
C ILE A 403 -12.49 -2.49 -26.83
N LYS A 404 -11.46 -1.67 -27.08
CA LYS A 404 -11.62 -0.37 -27.76
C LYS A 404 -12.22 -0.51 -29.16
N ALA A 405 -11.78 -1.50 -29.93
CA ALA A 405 -12.34 -1.79 -31.25
C ALA A 405 -13.82 -2.18 -31.16
N ALA A 406 -14.17 -3.11 -30.26
CA ALA A 406 -15.56 -3.52 -30.07
C ALA A 406 -16.47 -2.37 -29.59
N VAL A 407 -15.97 -1.49 -28.70
CA VAL A 407 -16.70 -0.28 -28.27
C VAL A 407 -16.92 0.69 -29.44
N ALA A 408 -15.94 0.83 -30.34
CA ALA A 408 -16.05 1.68 -31.53
C ALA A 408 -17.05 1.11 -32.54
N ASP A 409 -17.06 -0.21 -32.75
CA ASP A 409 -18.02 -0.89 -33.63
C ASP A 409 -19.47 -0.70 -33.13
N LEU A 410 -19.68 -0.76 -31.80
CA LEU A 410 -20.98 -0.47 -31.19
C LEU A 410 -21.42 0.99 -31.39
N ALA A 411 -20.47 1.93 -31.40
CA ALA A 411 -20.75 3.35 -31.61
C ALA A 411 -21.03 3.70 -33.09
N ASN A 412 -20.48 2.93 -34.04
CA ASN A 412 -20.63 3.12 -35.47
C ASN A 412 -21.00 1.79 -36.15
N PRO A 413 -22.27 1.37 -36.12
CA PRO A 413 -22.72 0.08 -36.68
C PRO A 413 -22.61 -0.03 -38.22
N ALA A 414 -21.98 0.94 -38.90
CA ALA A 414 -21.77 0.96 -40.33
C ALA A 414 -20.27 1.06 -40.67
N THR A 415 -19.71 -0.11 -41.03
CA THR A 415 -18.56 -0.43 -41.91
C THR A 415 -17.58 -1.37 -41.19
N PRO A 416 -17.47 -2.66 -41.58
CA PRO A 416 -16.54 -3.59 -40.96
C PRO A 416 -15.12 -3.25 -41.44
N SER A 417 -14.29 -2.69 -40.56
CA SER A 417 -12.84 -2.71 -40.77
C SER A 417 -12.29 -3.97 -40.12
N THR A 418 -12.24 -5.07 -40.87
CA THR A 418 -11.28 -6.14 -40.61
C THR A 418 -9.87 -5.56 -40.73
N PRO A 419 -9.05 -5.54 -39.66
CA PRO A 419 -7.62 -5.39 -39.83
C PRO A 419 -7.11 -6.69 -40.46
N ASP A 420 -6.33 -6.56 -41.53
CA ASP A 420 -5.58 -7.64 -42.14
C ASP A 420 -4.48 -8.08 -41.14
N VAL A 421 -4.87 -8.86 -40.13
CA VAL A 421 -3.94 -9.66 -39.36
C VAL A 421 -3.76 -10.92 -40.17
N ALA A 422 -2.54 -11.15 -40.66
CA ALA A 422 -2.19 -12.43 -41.27
C ALA A 422 -2.75 -13.56 -40.40
N GLU A 423 -3.52 -14.46 -41.00
CA GLU A 423 -4.06 -15.63 -40.31
C GLU A 423 -2.93 -16.28 -39.52
N PRO A 424 -3.04 -16.43 -38.18
CA PRO A 424 -2.15 -17.31 -37.47
C PRO A 424 -2.38 -18.69 -38.07
N VAL A 425 -1.33 -19.28 -38.63
CA VAL A 425 -1.33 -20.68 -39.02
C VAL A 425 -1.85 -21.47 -37.82
N ALA A 426 -3.02 -22.06 -37.98
CA ALA A 426 -3.63 -22.90 -36.97
C ALA A 426 -2.58 -23.94 -36.56
N PRO A 427 -2.22 -24.08 -35.27
CA PRO A 427 -1.57 -25.31 -34.85
C PRO A 427 -2.49 -26.45 -35.27
N SER A 428 -1.94 -27.43 -35.98
CA SER A 428 -2.68 -28.62 -36.42
C SER A 428 -3.58 -29.11 -35.29
N PRO A 429 -4.85 -29.48 -35.57
CA PRO A 429 -5.74 -29.95 -34.53
C PRO A 429 -5.08 -31.13 -33.84
N VAL A 430 -4.69 -30.94 -32.58
CA VAL A 430 -4.37 -32.07 -31.71
C VAL A 430 -5.69 -32.83 -31.58
N PRO A 431 -5.75 -34.13 -31.93
CA PRO A 431 -6.97 -34.90 -31.81
C PRO A 431 -7.51 -34.73 -30.40
N GLY A 432 -8.76 -34.26 -30.29
CA GLY A 432 -9.41 -34.11 -29.01
C GLY A 432 -9.43 -35.46 -28.31
N VAL A 433 -8.80 -35.51 -27.13
CA VAL A 433 -8.79 -36.65 -26.24
C VAL A 433 -10.24 -37.10 -26.03
N THR A 434 -10.55 -38.31 -26.48
CA THR A 434 -11.89 -38.90 -26.46
C THR A 434 -12.41 -38.99 -25.03
N ALA A 435 -13.72 -39.16 -24.87
CA ALA A 435 -14.31 -39.31 -23.54
C ALA A 435 -13.67 -40.52 -22.81
N GLU A 436 -13.38 -41.60 -23.53
CA GLU A 436 -12.69 -42.78 -23.01
C GLU A 436 -11.25 -42.48 -22.57
N GLU A 437 -10.50 -41.63 -23.30
CA GLU A 437 -9.14 -41.25 -22.92
C GLU A 437 -9.10 -40.26 -21.74
N LYS A 438 -10.11 -39.38 -21.61
CA LYS A 438 -10.28 -38.53 -20.42
C LYS A 438 -10.61 -39.36 -19.19
N GLU A 439 -11.46 -40.37 -19.35
CA GLU A 439 -11.80 -41.30 -18.29
C GLU A 439 -10.59 -42.15 -17.89
N ALA A 440 -9.73 -42.53 -18.84
CA ALA A 440 -8.46 -43.21 -18.57
C ALA A 440 -7.45 -42.32 -17.79
N ILE A 441 -7.34 -41.03 -18.14
CA ILE A 441 -6.46 -40.09 -17.43
C ILE A 441 -6.96 -39.84 -16.00
N VAL A 442 -8.27 -39.66 -15.81
CA VAL A 442 -8.86 -39.50 -14.48
C VAL A 442 -8.69 -40.79 -13.66
N ARG A 443 -8.82 -41.96 -14.29
CA ARG A 443 -8.59 -43.26 -13.63
C ARG A 443 -7.13 -43.46 -13.23
N GLU A 444 -6.16 -43.10 -14.08
CA GLU A 444 -4.73 -43.16 -13.75
C GLU A 444 -4.37 -42.18 -12.61
N PHE A 445 -4.96 -40.99 -12.61
CA PHE A 445 -4.78 -40.00 -11.55
C PHE A 445 -5.38 -40.48 -10.21
N MET A 446 -6.57 -41.07 -10.24
CA MET A 446 -7.21 -41.62 -9.05
C MET A 446 -6.49 -42.88 -8.53
N GLU A 447 -5.96 -43.73 -9.41
CA GLU A 447 -5.15 -44.89 -9.01
C GLU A 447 -3.83 -44.45 -8.35
N LYS A 448 -3.14 -43.43 -8.88
CA LYS A 448 -1.95 -42.81 -8.24
C LYS A 448 -2.27 -42.18 -6.88
N LEU A 449 -3.39 -41.48 -6.78
CA LEU A 449 -3.82 -40.85 -5.53
C LEU A 449 -4.19 -41.90 -4.46
N ILE A 450 -4.80 -43.02 -4.88
CA ILE A 450 -5.12 -44.14 -4.00
C ILE A 450 -3.84 -44.85 -3.55
N ASP A 451 -2.86 -45.06 -4.42
CA ASP A 451 -1.57 -45.65 -4.05
C ASP A 451 -0.77 -44.75 -3.11
N GLU A 452 -0.73 -43.43 -3.32
CA GLU A 452 -0.08 -42.47 -2.40
C GLU A 452 -0.77 -42.41 -1.02
N VAL A 453 -2.10 -42.49 -0.98
CA VAL A 453 -2.86 -42.49 0.28
C VAL A 453 -2.74 -43.83 1.03
N LEU A 454 -2.61 -44.94 0.30
CA LEU A 454 -2.41 -46.26 0.89
C LEU A 454 -0.96 -46.52 1.34
N ASP A 455 0.05 -45.90 0.71
CA ASP A 455 1.44 -45.94 1.18
C ASP A 455 1.64 -45.06 2.43
N ALA A 456 0.84 -44.01 2.61
CA ALA A 456 0.83 -43.20 3.84
C ALA A 456 0.14 -43.89 5.05
N THR A 457 -0.47 -45.07 4.85
CA THR A 457 -1.20 -45.81 5.89
C THR A 457 -0.69 -47.24 6.15
N LYS A 458 0.44 -47.63 5.55
CA LYS A 458 1.24 -48.80 5.94
C LYS A 458 2.49 -48.36 6.71
#